data_AF-A0A8T3PA08-F1
#
_entry.id   AF-A0A8T3PA08-F1
#
_cell.length_a   1.000
_cell.length_b   1.000
_cell.length_c   1.000
_cell.angle_alpha   90.00
_cell.angle_beta   90.00
_cell.angle_gamma   90.00
#
_symmetry.space_group_name_H-M   'P 1'
#
loop_
_entity.id
_entity.type
_entity.pdbx_description
1 polymer ?
#
loop_
_entity_poly.entity_id
_entity_poly.type
_entity_poly.pdbx_seq_one_letter_code
_entity_poly.pdbx_strand_id
1 'polypeptide(L)'
;MAKARELKGRIRSVQNTRKITRTMEMVATSKLKRAQDRVGAARPYADRLQEVIGRLLTPELAARYPLLRQPETVERAAVVMLTANRGLAGAFNANLIRETRQLLT
;
A
#
# COMPACT_ATOMS: atom_id res chain seq x y z
N MET A 1 -46.70 14.14 16.31
CA MET A 1 -45.55 15.07 16.15
C MET A 1 -44.16 14.41 16.27
N ALA A 2 -44.02 13.14 16.67
CA ALA A 2 -42.70 12.50 16.83
C ALA A 2 -41.90 12.30 15.52
N LYS A 3 -42.58 11.96 14.41
CA LYS A 3 -41.93 11.63 13.12
C LYS A 3 -41.12 12.79 12.50
N ALA A 4 -41.62 14.03 12.56
CA ALA A 4 -40.94 15.18 11.95
C ALA A 4 -39.67 15.60 12.73
N ARG A 5 -39.70 15.49 14.06
CA ARG A 5 -38.53 15.79 14.91
C ARG A 5 -37.43 14.75 14.71
N GLU A 6 -37.81 13.48 14.62
CA GLU A 6 -36.88 12.38 14.32
C GLU A 6 -36.24 12.54 12.93
N LEU A 7 -37.03 12.90 11.91
CA LEU A 7 -36.51 13.15 10.56
C LEU A 7 -35.48 14.29 10.55
N LYS A 8 -35.79 15.41 11.22
CA LYS A 8 -34.84 16.53 11.40
C LYS A 8 -33.57 16.11 12.15
N GLY A 9 -33.67 15.16 13.08
CA GLY A 9 -32.54 14.54 13.77
C GLY A 9 -31.65 13.74 12.82
N ARG A 10 -32.24 12.86 12.01
CA ARG A 10 -31.51 12.07 10.99
C ARG A 10 -30.81 12.96 9.97
N ILE A 11 -31.48 14.02 9.49
CA ILE A 11 -30.87 14.98 8.55
C ILE A 11 -29.62 15.60 9.15
N ARG A 12 -29.68 16.08 10.40
CA ARG A 12 -28.51 16.63 11.10
C ARG A 12 -27.39 15.61 11.27
N SER A 13 -27.72 14.37 11.63
CA SER A 13 -26.73 13.29 11.77
C SER A 13 -26.00 13.01 10.45
N VAL A 14 -26.73 12.84 9.35
CA VAL A 14 -26.14 12.59 8.02
C VAL A 14 -25.31 13.78 7.55
N GLN A 15 -25.77 15.01 7.79
CA GLN A 15 -25.00 16.23 7.47
C GLN A 15 -23.68 16.29 8.25
N ASN A 16 -23.68 15.88 9.52
CA ASN A 16 -22.46 15.83 10.33
C ASN A 16 -21.50 14.74 9.81
N THR A 17 -22.00 13.52 9.55
CA THR A 17 -21.19 12.45 8.96
C THR A 17 -20.59 12.89 7.63
N ARG A 18 -21.36 13.56 6.75
CA ARG A 18 -20.87 14.12 5.48
C ARG A 18 -19.73 15.13 5.67
N LYS A 19 -19.80 15.99 6.68
CA LYS A 19 -18.72 16.94 6.99
C LYS A 19 -17.46 16.20 7.46
N ILE A 20 -17.61 15.20 8.32
CA ILE A 20 -16.50 14.40 8.83
C ILE A 20 -15.81 13.66 7.68
N THR A 21 -16.56 12.94 6.83
CA THR A 21 -15.97 12.18 5.72
C THR A 21 -15.32 13.09 4.69
N ARG A 22 -15.89 14.27 4.40
CA ARG A 22 -15.25 15.28 3.53
C ARG A 22 -13.91 15.76 4.10
N THR A 23 -13.83 15.98 5.40
CA THR A 23 -12.55 16.33 6.05
C THR A 23 -11.55 15.18 5.97
N MET A 24 -12.00 13.94 6.21
CA MET A 24 -11.14 12.75 6.09
C MET A 24 -10.59 12.59 4.67
N GLU A 25 -11.43 12.82 3.65
CA GLU A 25 -11.04 12.83 2.24
C GLU A 25 -9.93 13.86 1.98
N MET A 26 -10.11 15.13 2.38
CA MET A 26 -9.09 16.16 2.20
C MET A 26 -7.76 15.81 2.89
N VAL A 27 -7.83 15.25 4.11
CA VAL A 27 -6.65 14.81 4.85
C VAL A 27 -5.96 13.63 4.16
N ALA A 28 -6.74 12.66 3.64
CA ALA A 28 -6.22 11.52 2.92
C ALA A 28 -5.54 11.95 1.62
N THR A 29 -6.15 12.87 0.86
CA THR A 29 -5.56 13.44 -0.36
C THR A 29 -4.24 14.14 -0.07
N SER A 30 -4.16 14.96 0.99
CA SER A 30 -2.91 15.60 1.39
C SER A 30 -1.82 14.58 1.75
N LYS A 31 -2.18 13.53 2.49
CA LYS A 31 -1.24 12.44 2.84
C LYS A 31 -0.78 11.65 1.62
N LEU A 32 -1.68 11.36 0.68
CA LEU A 32 -1.36 10.66 -0.56
C LEU A 32 -0.35 11.47 -1.39
N LYS A 33 -0.60 12.77 -1.58
CA LYS A 33 0.34 13.66 -2.26
C LYS A 33 1.73 13.63 -1.62
N ARG A 34 1.80 13.80 -0.30
CA ARG A 34 3.07 13.72 0.44
C ARG A 34 3.77 12.36 0.33
N ALA A 35 3.03 11.28 0.14
CA ALA A 35 3.61 9.95 -0.08
C ALA A 35 4.13 9.82 -1.52
N GLN A 36 3.39 10.31 -2.51
CA GLN A 36 3.81 10.35 -3.91
C GLN A 36 5.07 11.19 -4.10
N ASP A 37 5.13 12.38 -3.48
CA ASP A 37 6.31 13.25 -3.54
C ASP A 37 7.55 12.56 -2.96
N ARG A 38 7.39 11.82 -1.85
CA ARG A 38 8.46 11.01 -1.24
C ARG A 38 8.96 9.90 -2.16
N VAL A 39 8.04 9.19 -2.82
CA VAL A 39 8.41 8.17 -3.82
C VAL A 39 9.14 8.81 -4.99
N GLY A 40 8.66 9.96 -5.49
CA GLY A 40 9.31 10.72 -6.56
C GLY A 40 10.73 11.12 -6.19
N ALA A 41 10.95 11.64 -4.98
CA ALA A 41 12.26 12.04 -4.50
C ALA A 41 13.23 10.85 -4.30
N ALA A 42 12.71 9.66 -3.96
CA ALA A 42 13.52 8.45 -3.77
C ALA A 42 13.92 7.75 -5.08
N ARG A 43 13.19 7.97 -6.18
CA ARG A 43 13.43 7.30 -7.48
C ARG A 43 14.86 7.45 -8.00
N PRO A 44 15.46 8.66 -8.08
CA PRO A 44 16.81 8.80 -8.63
C PRO A 44 17.85 7.96 -7.88
N TYR A 45 17.73 7.85 -6.56
CA TYR A 45 18.60 6.99 -5.76
C TYR A 45 18.40 5.51 -6.08
N ALA A 46 17.14 5.06 -6.12
CA ALA A 46 16.81 3.67 -6.45
C ALA A 46 17.31 3.28 -7.85
N ASP A 47 17.12 4.15 -8.84
CA ASP A 47 17.54 3.92 -10.23
C ASP A 47 19.08 3.80 -10.32
N ARG A 48 19.82 4.68 -9.65
CA ARG A 48 21.29 4.62 -9.62
C ARG A 48 21.81 3.42 -8.84
N LEU A 49 21.16 3.06 -7.73
CA LEU A 49 21.51 1.87 -6.98
C LEU A 49 21.33 0.62 -7.85
N GLN A 50 20.22 0.53 -8.58
CA GLN A 50 19.96 -0.57 -9.50
C GLN A 50 20.99 -0.64 -10.64
N GLU A 51 21.37 0.51 -11.21
CA GLU A 51 22.43 0.59 -12.23
C GLU A 51 23.78 0.08 -11.69
N VAL A 52 24.19 0.52 -10.51
CA VAL A 52 25.46 0.11 -9.89
C VAL A 52 25.45 -1.37 -9.57
N ILE A 53 24.39 -1.88 -8.93
CA ILE A 53 24.25 -3.31 -8.63
C ILE A 53 24.27 -4.13 -9.91
N GLY A 54 23.55 -3.70 -10.95
CA GLY A 54 23.52 -4.38 -12.25
C GLY A 54 24.89 -4.47 -12.92
N ARG A 55 25.73 -3.44 -12.81
CA ARG A 55 27.11 -3.46 -13.33
C ARG A 55 28.05 -4.35 -12.51
N LEU A 56 27.79 -4.51 -11.21
CA LEU A 56 28.59 -5.33 -10.31
C LEU A 56 28.21 -6.82 -10.36
N LEU A 57 27.04 -7.15 -10.89
CA LEU A 57 26.58 -8.53 -10.96
C LEU A 57 27.32 -9.28 -12.08
N THR A 58 28.29 -10.12 -11.72
CA THR A 58 28.97 -11.03 -12.65
C THR A 58 28.66 -12.49 -12.33
N PRO A 59 28.78 -13.43 -13.30
CA PRO A 59 28.59 -14.86 -13.03
C PRO A 59 29.49 -15.40 -11.92
N GLU A 60 30.73 -14.90 -11.82
CA GLU A 60 31.68 -15.30 -10.79
C GLU A 60 31.23 -14.84 -9.39
N LEU A 61 30.69 -13.63 -9.29
CA LEU A 61 30.12 -13.09 -8.05
C LEU A 61 28.83 -13.83 -7.66
N ALA A 62 27.98 -14.15 -8.63
CA ALA A 62 26.76 -14.92 -8.41
C ALA A 62 27.04 -16.36 -7.94
N ALA A 63 28.09 -16.99 -8.47
CA ALA A 63 28.54 -18.31 -8.00
C ALA A 63 29.07 -18.26 -6.55
N ARG A 64 29.75 -17.16 -6.17
CA ARG A 64 30.32 -16.99 -4.83
C ARG A 64 29.29 -16.58 -3.77
N TYR A 65 28.30 -15.76 -4.12
CA TYR A 65 27.35 -15.17 -3.16
C TYR A 65 25.92 -15.64 -3.45
N PRO A 66 25.30 -16.47 -2.56
CA PRO A 66 23.98 -17.05 -2.78
C PRO A 66 22.84 -16.04 -3.04
N LEU A 67 22.91 -14.84 -2.45
CA LEU A 67 21.88 -13.80 -2.63
C LEU A 67 21.89 -13.17 -4.03
N LEU A 68 22.96 -13.38 -4.80
CA LEU A 68 23.14 -12.82 -6.14
C LEU A 68 22.74 -13.81 -7.26
N ARG A 69 22.33 -15.03 -6.92
CA ARG A 69 21.88 -16.06 -7.87
C ARG A 69 20.47 -16.53 -7.56
N GLN A 70 19.78 -17.03 -8.57
CA GLN A 70 18.60 -17.85 -8.31
C GLN A 70 19.02 -19.23 -7.79
N PRO A 71 18.35 -19.75 -6.76
CA PRO A 71 18.53 -21.14 -6.34
C PRO A 71 18.11 -22.09 -7.47
N GLU A 72 18.86 -23.17 -7.66
CA GLU A 72 18.50 -24.23 -8.61
C GLU A 72 17.21 -24.95 -8.21
N THR A 73 17.00 -25.09 -6.90
CA THR A 73 15.80 -25.66 -6.31
C THR A 73 15.20 -24.67 -5.31
N VAL A 74 13.92 -24.35 -5.50
CA VAL A 74 13.17 -23.48 -4.59
C VAL A 74 12.31 -24.35 -3.68
N GLU A 75 12.79 -24.57 -2.46
CA GLU A 75 12.05 -25.38 -1.47
C GLU A 75 10.98 -24.58 -0.73
N ARG A 76 11.22 -23.29 -0.53
CA ARG A 76 10.40 -22.40 0.31
C ARG A 76 10.46 -20.99 -0.24
N ALA A 77 9.34 -20.28 -0.19
CA ALA A 77 9.27 -18.86 -0.51
C ALA A 77 8.66 -18.09 0.66
N ALA A 78 9.16 -16.88 0.90
CA ALA A 78 8.56 -15.96 1.87
C ALA A 78 7.70 -14.95 1.12
N VAL A 79 6.47 -14.73 1.59
CA VAL A 79 5.57 -13.70 1.08
C VAL A 79 5.43 -12.61 2.12
N VAL A 80 5.78 -11.38 1.76
CA VAL A 80 5.63 -10.20 2.61
C VAL A 80 4.47 -9.36 2.10
N MET A 81 3.35 -9.39 2.83
CA MET A 81 2.16 -8.59 2.52
C MET A 81 2.17 -7.28 3.32
N LEU A 82 1.94 -6.16 2.64
CA LEU A 82 1.84 -4.84 3.26
C LEU A 82 0.39 -4.34 3.14
N THR A 83 -0.26 -4.08 4.28
CA THR A 83 -1.65 -3.57 4.33
C THR A 83 -1.73 -2.20 4.99
N ALA A 84 -2.87 -1.52 4.86
CA ALA A 84 -3.12 -0.29 5.59
C ALA A 84 -3.45 -0.57 7.07
N ASN A 85 -2.85 0.21 7.97
CA ASN A 85 -3.12 0.13 9.42
C ASN A 85 -4.50 0.69 9.83
N ARG A 86 -5.17 1.45 8.95
CA ARG A 86 -6.48 2.07 9.22
C ARG A 86 -7.54 1.53 8.29
N GLY A 87 -8.78 1.48 8.77
CA GLY A 87 -9.97 1.18 7.96
C GLY A 87 -10.46 2.36 7.11
N LEU A 88 -11.70 2.26 6.61
CA LEU A 88 -12.33 3.24 5.72
C LEU A 88 -11.58 3.47 4.39
N ALA A 89 -10.91 2.42 3.89
CA ALA A 89 -10.16 2.42 2.63
C ALA A 89 -10.85 1.58 1.53
N GLY A 90 -12.18 1.44 1.60
CA GLY A 90 -12.95 0.58 0.70
C GLY A 90 -12.44 -0.87 0.71
N ALA A 91 -12.27 -1.45 -0.48
CA ALA A 91 -11.83 -2.83 -0.66
C ALA A 91 -10.29 -3.02 -0.61
N PHE A 92 -9.51 -2.00 -0.24
CA PHE A 92 -8.04 -2.03 -0.33
C PHE A 92 -7.40 -3.24 0.37
N ASN A 93 -7.60 -3.38 1.69
CA ASN A 93 -7.03 -4.49 2.45
C ASN A 93 -7.63 -5.85 2.05
N ALA A 94 -8.94 -5.90 1.76
CA ALA A 94 -9.61 -7.13 1.36
C ALA A 94 -9.07 -7.69 0.04
N ASN A 95 -8.82 -6.81 -0.94
CA ASN A 95 -8.22 -7.18 -2.21
C ASN A 95 -6.79 -7.69 -2.00
N LEU A 96 -5.94 -6.96 -1.26
CA LEU A 96 -4.56 -7.39 -1.00
C LEU A 96 -4.48 -8.77 -0.34
N ILE A 97 -5.34 -9.03 0.64
CA ILE A 97 -5.41 -10.33 1.32
C ILE A 97 -5.85 -11.42 0.33
N ARG A 98 -6.84 -11.15 -0.52
CA ARG A 98 -7.30 -12.12 -1.53
C ARG A 98 -6.20 -12.47 -2.52
N GLU A 99 -5.51 -11.47 -3.08
CA GLU A 99 -4.41 -11.70 -4.02
C GLU A 99 -3.25 -12.47 -3.34
N THR A 100 -2.93 -12.11 -2.10
CA THR A 100 -1.89 -12.83 -1.32
C THR A 100 -2.26 -14.28 -1.10
N ARG A 101 -3.54 -14.58 -0.82
CA ARG A 101 -3.99 -15.97 -0.67
C ARG A 101 -3.88 -16.78 -1.97
N GLN A 102 -4.11 -16.15 -3.12
CA GLN A 102 -3.92 -16.81 -4.42
C GLN A 102 -2.45 -17.09 -4.71
N LEU A 103 -1.51 -16.27 -4.22
CA LEU A 103 -0.08 -16.54 -4.32
C LEU A 103 0.42 -17.67 -3.42
N LEU A 104 -0.32 -17.96 -2.33
CA LEU A 104 0.03 -18.99 -1.35
C LEU A 104 -0.59 -20.36 -1.65
N THR A 105 -1.57 -20.42 -2.55
CA THR A 105 -2.30 -21.64 -2.92
C THR A 105 -1.88 -22.08 -4.31
#